data_AF-R8YBX5-F1
#
_entry.id   AF-R8YBX5-F1
#
_cell.length_a   1.000
_cell.length_b   1.000
_cell.length_c   1.000
_cell.angle_alpha   90.00
_cell.angle_beta   90.00
_cell.angle_gamma   90.00
#
_symmetry.space_group_name_H-M   'P 1'
#
loop_
_entity.id
_entity.type
_entity.pdbx_description
1 polymer ?
#
loop_
_entity_poly.entity_id
_entity_poly.type
_entity_poly.pdbx_seq_one_letter_code
_entity_poly.pdbx_strand_id
1 'polypeptide(L)'
;MSYLYLAIAIVCEVIATSALKASQGFTIPIPSIITVVGYAIAFYLLSLTLKTIPIGIAYAIWSGAGIILISAIGWIFYKQHLDLAACIGLTLMIAGIIIINVFSKNTHL
;
A
#
# COMPACT_ATOMS: atom_id res chain seq x y z
N MET A 1 11.55 -14.52 -6.39
CA MET A 1 10.93 -13.68 -7.44
C MET A 1 9.61 -13.05 -6.99
N SER A 2 8.78 -13.75 -6.21
CA SER A 2 7.48 -13.23 -5.74
C SER A 2 7.56 -11.97 -4.86
N TYR A 3 8.58 -11.85 -4.01
CA TYR A 3 8.82 -10.60 -3.26
C TYR A 3 9.11 -9.39 -4.17
N LEU A 4 9.70 -9.62 -5.36
CA LEU A 4 9.95 -8.57 -6.34
C LEU A 4 8.63 -8.11 -6.98
N TYR A 5 7.75 -9.05 -7.33
CA TYR A 5 6.40 -8.73 -7.81
C TYR A 5 5.58 -8.00 -6.75
N LEU A 6 5.72 -8.38 -5.48
CA LEU A 6 5.07 -7.68 -4.37
C LEU A 6 5.58 -6.24 -4.23
N ALA A 7 6.90 -6.04 -4.30
CA ALA A 7 7.49 -4.70 -4.28
C ALA A 7 6.98 -3.83 -5.44
N ILE A 8 6.94 -4.37 -6.66
CA ILE A 8 6.42 -3.66 -7.84
C ILE A 8 4.91 -3.40 -7.71
N ALA A 9 4.15 -4.35 -7.16
CA ALA A 9 2.72 -4.18 -6.89
C ALA A 9 2.46 -3.00 -5.95
N ILE A 10 3.21 -2.91 -4.85
CA ILE A 10 3.12 -1.81 -3.88
C ILE A 10 3.46 -0.48 -4.57
N VAL A 11 4.54 -0.42 -5.36
CA VAL A 11 4.90 0.82 -6.07
C VAL A 11 3.79 1.24 -7.04
N CYS A 12 3.24 0.30 -7.82
CA CYS A 12 2.10 0.58 -8.71
C CYS A 12 0.88 1.07 -7.94
N GLU A 13 0.55 0.43 -6.83
CA GLU A 13 -0.57 0.84 -5.98
C GLU A 13 -0.36 2.25 -5.45
N VAL A 14 0.83 2.55 -4.93
CA VAL A 14 1.17 3.86 -4.38
C VAL A 14 1.06 4.95 -5.45
N ILE A 15 1.48 4.67 -6.68
CA ILE A 15 1.30 5.56 -7.83
C ILE A 15 -0.19 5.72 -8.14
N ALA A 16 -0.96 4.63 -8.14
CA ALA A 16 -2.40 4.66 -8.39
C ALA A 16 -3.16 5.46 -7.31
N THR A 17 -2.84 5.28 -6.03
CA THR A 17 -3.44 6.04 -4.92
C THR A 17 -3.07 7.52 -4.99
N SER A 18 -1.83 7.83 -5.39
CA SER A 18 -1.41 9.22 -5.61
C SER A 18 -2.17 9.86 -6.78
N ALA A 19 -2.30 9.13 -7.89
CA ALA A 19 -3.09 9.55 -9.05
C ALA A 19 -4.58 9.69 -8.71
N LEU A 20 -5.12 8.84 -7.82
CA LEU A 20 -6.50 8.92 -7.34
C LEU A 20 -6.75 10.26 -6.65
N LYS A 21 -5.84 10.67 -5.77
CA LYS A 21 -5.96 11.96 -5.08
C LYS A 21 -5.79 13.13 -6.05
N ALA A 22 -4.95 12.99 -7.07
CA ALA A 22 -4.83 13.96 -8.16
C ALA A 22 -6.07 14.01 -9.09
N SER A 23 -6.85 12.93 -9.19
CA SER A 23 -8.05 12.85 -10.04
C SER A 23 -9.22 13.71 -9.56
N GLN A 24 -9.13 14.28 -8.34
CA GLN A 24 -10.19 15.02 -7.66
C GLN A 24 -11.52 14.26 -7.61
N GLY A 25 -11.48 12.94 -7.36
CA GLY A 25 -12.69 12.11 -7.34
C GLY A 25 -13.20 11.77 -8.74
N PHE A 26 -12.29 11.45 -9.65
CA PHE A 26 -12.57 11.09 -11.05
C PHE A 26 -13.05 12.21 -11.97
N THR A 27 -12.87 13.47 -11.59
CA THR A 27 -13.20 14.62 -12.44
C THR A 27 -12.18 14.83 -13.55
N ILE A 28 -10.91 14.47 -13.33
CA ILE A 28 -9.85 14.60 -14.33
C ILE A 28 -9.58 13.24 -15.00
N PRO A 29 -9.77 13.11 -16.32
CA PRO A 29 -9.75 11.80 -16.99
C PRO A 29 -8.36 11.14 -17.04
N ILE A 30 -7.29 11.93 -17.18
CA ILE A 30 -5.93 11.39 -17.29
C ILE A 30 -5.48 10.69 -15.98
N PRO A 31 -5.54 11.33 -14.80
CA PRO A 31 -5.24 10.67 -13.53
C PRO A 31 -6.19 9.50 -13.22
N SER A 32 -7.46 9.58 -13.62
CA SER A 32 -8.42 8.49 -13.44
C SER A 32 -8.03 7.22 -14.18
N ILE A 33 -7.61 7.33 -15.44
CA ILE A 33 -7.16 6.18 -16.22
C ILE A 33 -5.93 5.55 -15.57
N ILE A 34 -4.96 6.38 -15.17
CA ILE A 34 -3.75 5.92 -14.47
C ILE A 34 -4.10 5.19 -13.17
N THR A 35 -5.08 5.70 -12.42
CA THR A 35 -5.55 5.09 -11.18
C THR A 35 -6.12 3.69 -11.44
N VAL A 36 -7.04 3.56 -12.40
CA VAL A 36 -7.69 2.28 -12.73
C VAL A 36 -6.68 1.27 -13.23
N VAL A 37 -5.82 1.67 -14.18
CA VAL A 37 -4.80 0.79 -14.75
C VAL A 37 -3.75 0.41 -13.70
N GLY A 38 -3.30 1.37 -12.89
CA GLY A 38 -2.34 1.14 -11.82
C GLY A 38 -2.86 0.16 -10.77
N TYR A 39 -4.12 0.30 -10.32
CA TYR A 39 -4.75 -0.66 -9.43
C TYR A 39 -4.92 -2.05 -10.07
N ALA A 40 -5.31 -2.12 -11.35
CA ALA A 40 -5.43 -3.39 -12.05
C ALA A 40 -4.10 -4.14 -12.11
N ILE A 41 -3.00 -3.43 -12.44
CA ILE A 41 -1.65 -4.00 -12.48
C ILE A 41 -1.20 -4.43 -11.08
N ALA A 42 -1.40 -3.58 -10.06
CA ALA A 42 -1.06 -3.88 -8.68
C ALA A 42 -1.76 -5.15 -8.18
N PHE A 43 -3.08 -5.27 -8.42
CA PHE A 43 -3.85 -6.46 -8.05
C PHE A 43 -3.42 -7.70 -8.81
N TYR A 44 -3.06 -7.57 -10.09
CA TYR A 44 -2.57 -8.69 -10.88
C TYR A 44 -1.23 -9.23 -10.35
N LEU A 45 -0.28 -8.34 -10.05
CA LEU A 45 1.01 -8.68 -9.44
C LEU A 45 0.84 -9.26 -8.02
N LEU A 46 -0.09 -8.71 -7.24
CA LEU A 46 -0.45 -9.24 -5.93
C LEU A 46 -0.95 -10.68 -6.09
N SER A 47 -1.92 -10.93 -6.97
CA SER A 47 -2.46 -12.27 -7.25
C SER A 47 -1.36 -13.27 -7.63
N LEU A 48 -0.38 -12.85 -8.44
CA LEU A 48 0.77 -13.68 -8.80
C LEU A 48 1.66 -14.00 -7.58
N THR A 49 1.81 -13.05 -6.67
CA THR A 49 2.56 -13.23 -5.42
C THR A 49 1.84 -14.20 -4.47
N LEU A 50 0.51 -14.12 -4.38
CA LEU A 50 -0.31 -15.00 -3.54
C LEU A 50 -0.23 -16.47 -3.95
N LYS A 51 0.16 -16.78 -5.19
CA LYS A 51 0.39 -18.18 -5.63
C LYS A 51 1.60 -18.84 -4.97
N THR A 52 2.49 -18.06 -4.37
CA THR A 52 3.79 -18.54 -3.85
C THR A 52 4.04 -18.15 -2.41
N ILE A 53 3.45 -17.04 -1.94
CA ILE A 53 3.56 -16.57 -0.56
C ILE A 53 2.20 -16.79 0.13
N PRO A 54 2.18 -17.30 1.37
CA PRO A 54 0.96 -17.37 2.16
C PRO A 54 0.23 -16.03 2.20
N ILE A 55 -1.08 -16.06 2.02
CA ILE A 55 -1.92 -14.86 1.93
C ILE A 55 -1.70 -13.91 3.10
N GLY A 56 -1.53 -14.45 4.32
CA GLY A 56 -1.30 -13.64 5.52
C GLY A 56 -0.01 -12.82 5.47
N ILE A 57 1.10 -13.41 5.01
CA ILE A 57 2.39 -12.73 4.91
C ILE A 57 2.33 -11.68 3.80
N ALA A 58 1.77 -12.05 2.65
CA ALA A 58 1.66 -11.14 1.52
C ALA A 58 0.81 -9.90 1.86
N TYR A 59 -0.36 -10.08 2.48
CA TYR A 59 -1.21 -8.96 2.91
C TYR A 59 -0.55 -8.11 4.00
N ALA A 60 0.19 -8.73 4.94
CA ALA A 60 0.90 -7.98 5.98
C ALA A 60 1.96 -7.04 5.38
N ILE A 61 2.76 -7.52 4.42
CA ILE A 61 3.77 -6.70 3.76
C ILE A 61 3.12 -5.66 2.86
N TRP A 62 2.10 -6.07 2.09
CA TRP A 62 1.38 -5.19 1.17
C TRP A 62 0.73 -4.01 1.89
N SER A 63 -0.11 -4.28 2.91
CA SER A 63 -0.73 -3.24 3.72
C SER A 63 0.31 -2.38 4.45
N GLY A 64 1.36 -3.00 5.00
CA GLY A 64 2.36 -2.27 5.78
C GLY A 64 3.19 -1.31 4.94
N ALA A 65 3.74 -1.79 3.83
CA ALA A 65 4.51 -0.96 2.92
C ALA A 65 3.64 0.09 2.22
N GLY A 66 2.41 -0.27 1.83
CA GLY A 66 1.45 0.65 1.23
C GLY A 66 1.16 1.85 2.14
N ILE A 67 0.82 1.61 3.41
CA ILE A 67 0.53 2.67 4.39
C ILE A 67 1.74 3.59 4.58
N ILE A 68 2.94 3.04 4.75
CA ILE A 68 4.17 3.82 4.97
C ILE A 68 4.45 4.72 3.75
N LEU A 69 4.39 4.16 2.54
CA LEU A 69 4.67 4.89 1.29
C LEU A 69 3.60 5.95 0.99
N ILE A 70 2.32 5.61 1.11
CA ILE A 70 1.21 6.54 0.89
C ILE A 70 1.30 7.70 1.89
N SER A 71 1.63 7.42 3.15
CA SER A 71 1.78 8.44 4.18
C SER A 71 3.00 9.33 3.95
N ALA A 72 4.13 8.75 3.51
CA ALA A 72 5.31 9.52 3.12
C ALA A 72 5.01 10.45 1.93
N ILE A 73 4.26 9.98 0.94
CA ILE A 73 3.84 10.80 -0.20
C ILE A 73 2.82 11.87 0.23
N GLY A 74 1.87 11.52 1.10
CA GLY A 74 0.95 12.48 1.72
C GLY A 74 1.68 13.64 2.40
N TRP A 75 2.77 13.33 3.10
CA TRP A 75 3.59 14.35 3.75
C TRP A 75 4.41 15.20 2.76
N ILE A 76 5.12 14.55 1.83
CA ILE A 76 6.07 15.21 0.92
C ILE A 76 5.35 15.97 -0.21
N PHE A 77 4.40 15.31 -0.89
CA PHE A 77 3.75 15.85 -2.08
C PHE A 77 2.57 16.76 -1.76
N TYR A 78 1.76 16.37 -0.77
CA TYR A 78 0.55 17.13 -0.44
C TYR A 78 0.77 18.17 0.66
N LYS A 79 1.99 18.26 1.21
CA LYS A 79 2.34 19.11 2.38
C LYS A 79 1.26 19.06 3.46
N GLN A 80 0.63 17.89 3.60
CA GLN A 80 -0.44 17.72 4.56
C GLN A 80 0.24 17.85 5.92
N HIS A 81 -0.10 18.90 6.69
CA HIS A 81 0.40 19.03 8.05
C HIS A 81 -0.02 17.77 8.78
N LEU A 82 0.95 16.88 9.04
CA LEU A 82 0.71 15.76 9.93
C LEU A 82 0.44 16.36 11.29
N ASP A 83 -0.84 16.43 11.63
CA ASP A 83 -1.27 16.73 12.97
C ASP A 83 -0.65 15.72 13.93
N LEU A 84 -0.43 16.12 15.18
CA LEU A 84 0.08 15.23 16.23
C LEU A 84 -0.74 13.94 16.32
N ALA A 85 -2.06 14.02 16.11
CA ALA A 85 -2.95 12.86 16.03
C ALA A 85 -2.65 11.94 14.82
N ALA A 86 -2.32 12.50 13.65
CA ALA A 86 -1.96 11.72 12.47
C ALA A 86 -0.62 10.98 12.67
N CYS A 87 0.34 11.61 13.34
CA CYS A 87 1.62 10.99 13.67
C CYS A 87 1.45 9.83 14.67
N ILE A 88 0.64 10.02 15.72
CA ILE A 88 0.28 8.96 16.67
C ILE A 88 -0.43 7.81 15.96
N GLY A 89 -1.43 8.11 15.11
CA GLY A 89 -2.16 7.10 14.34
C GLY A 89 -1.26 6.29 13.40
N LEU A 90 -0.32 6.95 12.71
CA LEU A 90 0.66 6.28 11.85
C LEU A 90 1.57 5.34 12.65
N THR A 91 2.04 5.80 13.81
CA THR A 91 2.89 5.01 14.70
C THR A 91 2.15 3.79 15.22
N LEU A 92 0.85 3.93 15.54
CA LEU A 92 0.00 2.83 15.97
C LEU A 92 -0.27 1.82 14.85
N MET A 93 -0.50 2.27 13.61
CA MET A 93 -0.62 1.38 12.46
C MET A 93 0.65 0.55 12.26
N ILE A 94 1.82 1.21 12.27
CA ILE A 94 3.11 0.54 12.12
C ILE A 94 3.33 -0.46 13.25
N ALA A 95 3.03 -0.09 14.51
CA ALA A 95 3.09 -1.00 15.64
C ALA A 95 2.18 -2.22 15.46
N GLY A 96 0.94 -2.02 14.99
CA GLY A 96 0.01 -3.11 14.67
C GLY A 96 0.54 -4.05 13.61
N ILE A 97 1.14 -3.51 12.53
CA ILE A 97 1.77 -4.31 11.47
C ILE A 97 2.95 -5.12 12.02
N ILE A 98 3.80 -4.52 12.85
CA ILE A 98 4.93 -5.21 13.48
C ILE A 98 4.44 -6.32 14.40
N ILE A 99 3.41 -6.09 15.22
CA ILE A 99 2.81 -7.12 16.07
C ILE A 99 2.28 -8.27 15.21
N ILE A 100 1.56 -7.99 14.13
CA ILE A 100 1.07 -9.03 13.23
C ILE A 100 2.24 -9.78 12.57
N ASN A 101 3.26 -9.09 12.08
CA ASN A 101 4.33 -9.73 11.33
C ASN A 101 5.31 -10.52 12.23
N VAL A 102 5.65 -9.98 13.41
CA VAL A 102 6.65 -10.53 14.32
C VAL A 102 6.03 -11.49 15.34
N PHE A 103 4.85 -11.17 15.87
CA PHE A 103 4.20 -12.00 16.89
C PHE A 103 3.14 -12.95 16.32
N SER A 104 2.49 -12.62 15.19
CA SER A 104 1.56 -13.56 14.55
C SER A 104 2.33 -14.59 13.72
N LYS A 105 2.83 -15.62 14.39
CA LYS A 105 3.10 -16.92 13.78
C LYS A 105 1.78 -17.57 13.36
N ASN A 106 1.14 -17.09 12.30
CA ASN A 106 0.20 -17.91 11.54
C ASN A 106 1.00 -18.86 10.63
N THR A 107 1.83 -19.70 11.26
CA THR A 107 2.65 -20.75 10.63
C THR A 107 1.98 -22.13 10.77
N HIS A 108 0.66 -22.19 10.88
CA HIS A 108 -0.04 -23.47 10.85
C HIS A 108 -1.21 -23.41 9.88
N LEU A 109 -0.92 -23.68 8.61
CA LEU A 109 -1.69 -24.59 7.77
C LEU A 109 -0.72 -25.30 6.82
#